data_AF-A0A8S3R926-F1
#
_entry.id   AF-A0A8S3R926-F1
#
_cell.length_a   1.000
_cell.length_b   1.000
_cell.length_c   1.000
_cell.angle_alpha   90.00
_cell.angle_beta   90.00
_cell.angle_gamma   90.00
#
_symmetry.space_group_name_H-M   'P 1'
#
loop_
_entity.id
_entity.type
_entity.pdbx_description
1 polymer ?
#
loop_
_entity_poly.entity_id
_entity_poly.type
_entity_poly.pdbx_seq_one_letter_code
_entity_poly.pdbx_strand_id
1 'polypeptide(L)'
;MIILMLIMTVSSVTADIGYFWHVTDFHWDHTYMSEDLSCNDVVETYGLYGDYWCDAPWKLVNDSVEAMKALKRDPDFILWTGDNTLHTSDDNVNFEIHDAILGNITNLLKDVFTTVPVYATFGNHDYFPHNQFPETGNLLYNRSYDRWKSWIGEESINTFLRGGYYTLKTATGMRIVGLNTNLYYTSNKQTGTTEDPAGQFVWLGQVLEAAKIANETVLVTAHVPPGVNPTP
;
A
#
# COMPACT_ATOMS: atom_id res chain seq x y z
N MET A 1 -31.76 58.38 4.73
CA MET A 1 -31.35 57.49 3.62
C MET A 1 -30.12 56.74 4.10
N ILE A 2 -30.27 55.47 4.51
CA ILE A 2 -29.18 54.66 5.04
C ILE A 2 -28.55 53.91 3.86
N ILE A 3 -27.28 54.20 3.57
CA ILE A 3 -26.53 53.53 2.51
C ILE A 3 -25.90 52.27 3.13
N LEU A 4 -26.40 51.11 2.73
CA LEU A 4 -25.81 49.82 3.08
C LEU A 4 -24.64 49.55 2.11
N MET A 5 -23.41 49.70 2.57
CA MET A 5 -22.23 49.31 1.79
C MET A 5 -22.05 47.79 1.88
N LEU A 6 -22.31 47.11 0.76
CA LEU A 6 -22.00 45.71 0.58
C LEU A 6 -20.50 45.57 0.32
N ILE A 7 -19.73 45.17 1.33
CA ILE A 7 -18.30 44.86 1.17
C ILE A 7 -18.22 43.47 0.55
N MET A 8 -18.04 43.39 -0.77
CA MET A 8 -17.65 42.14 -1.43
C MET A 8 -16.16 41.91 -1.19
N THR A 9 -15.82 41.11 -0.19
CA THR A 9 -14.49 40.52 -0.07
C THR A 9 -14.33 39.46 -1.14
N VAL A 10 -13.62 39.79 -2.23
CA VAL A 10 -13.17 38.78 -3.18
C VAL A 10 -12.01 38.04 -2.51
N SER A 11 -12.33 36.95 -1.82
CA SER A 11 -11.31 36.01 -1.36
C SER A 11 -10.68 35.39 -2.61
N SER A 12 -9.46 35.80 -2.94
CA SER A 12 -8.64 35.05 -3.89
C SER A 12 -8.44 33.65 -3.29
N VAL A 13 -9.14 32.65 -3.81
CA VAL A 13 -8.86 31.25 -3.48
C VAL A 13 -7.55 30.93 -4.17
N THR A 14 -6.43 31.15 -3.48
CA THR A 14 -5.19 30.46 -3.81
C THR A 14 -5.44 29.00 -3.46
N ALA A 15 -5.68 28.18 -4.48
CA ALA A 15 -5.75 26.74 -4.27
C ALA A 15 -4.34 26.29 -3.87
N ASP A 16 -4.16 25.91 -2.60
CA ASP A 16 -2.92 25.29 -2.15
C ASP A 16 -2.74 23.97 -2.92
N ILE A 17 -1.57 23.79 -3.52
CA ILE A 17 -1.23 22.56 -4.25
C ILE A 17 -0.94 21.48 -3.20
N GLY A 18 -1.75 20.43 -3.21
CA GLY A 18 -1.51 19.22 -2.41
C GLY A 18 -0.41 18.34 -3.01
N TYR A 19 0.30 17.60 -2.17
CA TYR A 19 1.37 16.68 -2.56
C TYR A 19 1.21 15.35 -1.83
N PHE A 20 1.42 14.25 -2.52
CA PHE A 20 1.52 12.93 -1.90
C PHE A 20 2.69 12.15 -2.50
N TRP A 21 3.26 11.24 -1.72
CA TRP A 21 4.19 10.24 -2.25
C TRP A 21 3.42 8.99 -2.69
N HIS A 22 3.90 8.33 -3.74
CA HIS A 22 3.51 6.96 -4.06
C HIS A 22 4.78 6.13 -4.14
N VAL A 23 4.88 5.14 -3.26
CA VAL A 23 5.98 4.18 -3.20
C VAL A 23 5.41 2.76 -3.26
N THR A 24 6.16 1.83 -3.84
CA THR A 24 5.70 0.47 -4.12
C THR A 24 6.90 -0.45 -4.32
N ASP A 25 6.70 -1.75 -4.17
CA ASP A 25 7.63 -2.80 -4.61
C ASP A 25 9.02 -2.61 -4.01
N PHE A 26 9.07 -2.45 -2.68
CA PHE A 26 10.34 -2.32 -1.97
C PHE A 26 11.21 -3.56 -2.10
N HIS A 27 10.59 -4.75 -2.16
CA HIS A 27 11.22 -6.06 -2.18
C HIS A 27 12.53 -6.08 -1.39
N TRP A 28 12.43 -6.11 -0.08
CA TRP A 28 13.60 -6.14 0.76
C TRP A 28 14.17 -7.56 0.85
N ASP A 29 15.34 -7.75 0.27
CA ASP A 29 16.18 -8.93 0.49
C ASP A 29 17.01 -8.76 1.77
N HIS A 30 16.52 -9.40 2.85
CA HIS A 30 17.22 -9.48 4.13
C HIS A 30 18.48 -10.38 4.09
N THR A 31 18.69 -11.11 2.98
CA THR A 31 19.80 -12.02 2.71
C THR A 31 20.78 -11.53 1.63
N TYR A 32 20.60 -10.31 1.11
CA TYR A 32 21.37 -9.76 -0.02
C TYR A 32 22.91 -9.79 0.13
N MET A 33 23.43 -9.84 1.36
CA MET A 33 24.89 -9.87 1.62
C MET A 33 25.36 -11.25 2.12
N SER A 34 24.50 -12.26 2.07
CA SER A 34 24.75 -13.57 2.67
C SER A 34 24.37 -14.73 1.76
N GLU A 35 23.08 -14.90 1.48
CA GLU A 35 22.56 -16.09 0.78
C GLU A 35 22.01 -15.76 -0.60
N ASP A 36 21.78 -14.47 -0.90
CA ASP A 36 21.38 -13.96 -2.20
C ASP A 36 20.13 -14.65 -2.75
N LEU A 37 19.17 -14.93 -1.87
CA LEU A 37 18.02 -15.77 -2.19
C LEU A 37 17.13 -15.20 -3.29
N SER A 38 17.29 -13.91 -3.59
CA SER A 38 16.53 -13.19 -4.62
C SER A 38 17.36 -12.69 -5.79
N CYS A 39 18.60 -13.18 -5.92
CA CYS A 39 19.43 -12.90 -7.08
C CYS A 39 19.24 -13.97 -8.15
N ASN A 40 19.10 -13.56 -9.42
CA ASN A 40 18.91 -14.49 -10.54
C ASN A 40 20.21 -15.20 -10.99
N ASP A 41 21.37 -14.72 -10.55
CA ASP A 41 22.69 -15.29 -10.83
C ASP A 41 23.65 -15.01 -9.66
N VAL A 42 24.82 -15.63 -9.68
CA VAL A 42 25.84 -15.46 -8.65
C VAL A 42 26.38 -14.01 -8.69
N VAL A 43 26.25 -13.31 -7.56
CA VAL A 43 26.82 -11.97 -7.38
C VAL A 43 28.23 -12.10 -6.79
N GLU A 44 29.25 -11.81 -7.60
CA GLU A 44 30.64 -11.89 -7.13
C GLU A 44 31.06 -10.71 -6.23
N THR A 45 30.41 -9.56 -6.37
CA THR A 45 30.71 -8.36 -5.59
C THR A 45 29.43 -7.57 -5.31
N TYR A 46 29.06 -7.48 -4.03
CA TYR A 46 27.88 -6.78 -3.60
C TYR A 46 28.01 -5.26 -3.72
N GLY A 47 27.05 -4.64 -4.39
CA GLY A 47 26.89 -3.20 -4.41
C GLY A 47 26.29 -2.71 -3.10
N LEU A 48 26.76 -1.56 -2.60
CA LEU A 48 26.23 -0.95 -1.37
C LEU A 48 24.71 -0.67 -1.45
N TYR A 49 24.21 -0.42 -2.66
CA TYR A 49 22.82 -0.08 -2.95
C TYR A 49 22.08 -1.17 -3.72
N GLY A 50 22.64 -2.37 -3.82
CA GLY A 50 22.05 -3.47 -4.57
C GLY A 50 22.78 -3.78 -5.88
N ASP A 51 22.23 -4.77 -6.57
CA ASP A 51 22.61 -5.19 -7.92
C ASP A 51 21.34 -5.25 -8.77
N TYR A 52 21.44 -5.04 -10.09
CA TYR A 52 20.29 -5.08 -10.99
C TYR A 52 19.63 -6.46 -11.08
N TRP A 53 20.34 -7.54 -10.71
CA TRP A 53 19.84 -8.91 -10.76
C TRP A 53 19.18 -9.41 -9.47
N CYS A 54 19.15 -8.58 -8.43
CA CYS A 54 18.67 -8.92 -7.09
C CYS A 54 17.60 -7.95 -6.61
N ASP A 55 16.82 -8.37 -5.61
CA ASP A 55 16.00 -7.44 -4.85
C ASP A 55 16.82 -6.53 -3.93
N ALA A 56 16.16 -5.54 -3.33
CA ALA A 56 16.82 -4.41 -2.68
C ALA A 56 17.45 -4.80 -1.34
N PRO A 57 18.71 -4.43 -1.06
CA PRO A 57 19.23 -4.47 0.30
C PRO A 57 18.55 -3.41 1.17
N TRP A 58 18.55 -3.62 2.49
CA TRP A 58 17.98 -2.67 3.46
C TRP A 58 18.48 -1.23 3.25
N LYS A 59 19.73 -1.06 2.85
CA LYS A 59 20.31 0.26 2.63
C LYS A 59 19.60 1.04 1.52
N LEU A 60 19.23 0.39 0.41
CA LEU A 60 18.48 1.04 -0.66
C LEU A 60 17.07 1.41 -0.18
N VAL A 61 16.39 0.47 0.49
CA VAL A 61 15.06 0.68 1.07
C VAL A 61 15.07 1.88 2.03
N ASN A 62 15.95 1.87 3.02
CA ASN A 62 16.07 2.94 4.02
C ASN A 62 16.41 4.29 3.38
N ASP A 63 17.44 4.35 2.52
CA ASP A 63 17.88 5.61 1.92
C ASP A 63 16.82 6.18 0.96
N SER A 64 15.97 5.34 0.34
CA SER A 64 14.85 5.80 -0.49
C SER A 64 13.77 6.54 0.33
N VAL A 65 13.40 6.01 1.51
CA VAL A 65 12.41 6.63 2.40
C VAL A 65 12.98 7.91 3.02
N GLU A 66 14.26 7.92 3.39
CA GLU A 66 14.96 9.13 3.84
C GLU A 66 15.03 10.19 2.74
N ALA A 67 15.27 9.80 1.49
CA ALA A 67 15.25 10.71 0.35
C ALA A 67 13.86 11.33 0.14
N MET A 68 12.78 10.55 0.27
CA MET A 68 11.41 11.08 0.23
C MET A 68 11.22 12.19 1.27
N LYS A 69 11.69 11.97 2.50
CA LYS A 69 11.59 12.95 3.60
C LYS A 69 12.41 14.21 3.31
N ALA A 70 13.61 14.05 2.77
CA ALA A 70 14.49 15.17 2.42
C ALA A 70 13.92 16.04 1.28
N LEU A 71 13.27 15.42 0.29
CA LEU A 71 12.66 16.11 -0.85
C LEU A 71 11.34 16.80 -0.49
N LYS A 72 10.47 16.12 0.25
CA LYS A 72 9.19 16.67 0.71
C LYS A 72 8.89 16.10 2.09
N ARG A 73 9.18 16.92 3.11
CA ARG A 73 9.05 16.56 4.52
C ARG A 73 7.61 16.27 4.94
N ASP A 74 6.68 17.11 4.48
CA ASP A 74 5.29 17.16 4.91
C ASP A 74 4.37 17.09 3.67
N PRO A 75 4.26 15.93 3.01
CA PRO A 75 3.18 15.65 2.06
C PRO A 75 1.86 15.44 2.82
N ASP A 76 0.73 15.54 2.11
CA ASP A 76 -0.60 15.34 2.68
C ASP A 76 -0.82 13.88 3.10
N PHE A 77 -0.26 12.94 2.35
CA PHE A 77 -0.27 11.50 2.64
C PHE A 77 0.78 10.75 1.81
N ILE A 78 0.92 9.44 2.08
CA ILE A 78 1.72 8.50 1.31
C ILE A 78 0.81 7.36 0.83
N LEU A 79 0.86 7.01 -0.45
CA LEU A 79 0.38 5.73 -0.96
C LEU A 79 1.53 4.72 -0.91
N TRP A 80 1.29 3.57 -0.29
CA TRP A 80 2.24 2.45 -0.29
C TRP A 80 1.55 1.20 -0.83
N THR A 81 1.86 0.83 -2.07
CA THR A 81 1.10 -0.22 -2.78
C THR A 81 1.68 -1.63 -2.67
N GLY A 82 2.38 -1.93 -1.58
CA GLY A 82 2.76 -3.30 -1.22
C GLY A 82 4.03 -3.81 -1.89
N ASP A 83 4.19 -5.13 -1.85
CA ASP A 83 5.34 -5.92 -2.34
C ASP A 83 6.65 -5.61 -1.62
N ASN A 84 6.75 -6.17 -0.42
CA ASN A 84 7.84 -5.91 0.50
C ASN A 84 8.80 -7.07 0.63
N THR A 85 8.32 -8.29 0.42
CA THR A 85 9.12 -9.51 0.56
C THR A 85 9.91 -9.78 -0.72
N LEU A 86 11.15 -10.24 -0.57
CA LEU A 86 12.00 -10.67 -1.67
C LEU A 86 11.38 -11.80 -2.53
N HIS A 87 11.83 -11.92 -3.76
CA HIS A 87 11.53 -12.99 -4.70
C HIS A 87 12.42 -14.20 -4.40
N THR A 88 11.88 -15.19 -3.71
CA THR A 88 12.56 -16.46 -3.44
C THR A 88 11.55 -17.61 -3.47
N SER A 89 12.03 -18.86 -3.54
CA SER A 89 11.18 -20.03 -3.30
C SER A 89 10.49 -19.94 -1.94
N ASP A 90 9.21 -20.32 -1.88
CA ASP A 90 8.47 -20.45 -0.62
C ASP A 90 9.12 -21.45 0.36
N ASP A 91 9.99 -22.34 -0.12
CA ASP A 91 10.76 -23.27 0.73
C ASP A 91 11.82 -22.56 1.59
N ASN A 92 12.25 -21.37 1.18
CA ASN A 92 13.28 -20.59 1.88
C ASN A 92 12.68 -19.60 2.90
N VAL A 93 11.36 -19.40 2.87
CA VAL A 93 10.67 -18.40 3.69
C VAL A 93 9.47 -19.02 4.41
N ASN A 94 8.88 -18.26 5.32
CA ASN A 94 7.65 -18.64 5.99
C ASN A 94 6.84 -17.40 6.37
N PHE A 95 5.64 -17.61 6.90
CA PHE A 95 4.76 -16.52 7.32
C PHE A 95 5.43 -15.51 8.25
N GLU A 96 6.24 -15.96 9.21
CA GLU A 96 6.87 -15.06 10.18
C GLU A 96 7.96 -14.19 9.52
N ILE A 97 8.64 -14.68 8.49
CA ILE A 97 9.59 -13.87 7.69
C ILE A 97 8.84 -12.79 6.91
N HIS A 98 7.76 -13.14 6.19
CA HIS A 98 6.93 -12.16 5.47
C HIS A 98 6.38 -11.10 6.43
N ASP A 99 5.81 -11.52 7.57
CA ASP A 99 5.22 -10.63 8.56
C ASP A 99 6.29 -9.72 9.22
N ALA A 100 7.51 -10.23 9.44
CA ALA A 100 8.62 -9.44 9.96
C ALA A 100 9.10 -8.40 8.93
N ILE A 101 9.23 -8.76 7.65
CA ILE A 101 9.60 -7.83 6.58
C ILE A 101 8.56 -6.71 6.47
N LEU A 102 7.26 -7.05 6.38
CA LEU A 102 6.17 -6.09 6.36
C LEU A 102 6.20 -5.18 7.60
N GLY A 103 6.46 -5.75 8.77
CA GLY A 103 6.63 -5.01 10.02
C GLY A 103 7.79 -4.01 9.99
N ASN A 104 8.93 -4.39 9.43
CA ASN A 104 10.10 -3.51 9.31
C ASN A 104 9.86 -2.34 8.35
N ILE A 105 9.27 -2.58 7.18
CA ILE A 105 8.90 -1.49 6.25
C ILE A 105 7.84 -0.58 6.87
N THR A 106 6.86 -1.16 7.57
CA THR A 106 5.85 -0.38 8.30
C THR A 106 6.52 0.54 9.35
N ASN A 107 7.47 0.03 10.12
CA ASN A 107 8.16 0.81 11.14
C ASN A 107 9.04 1.90 10.51
N LEU A 108 9.78 1.60 9.45
CA LEU A 108 10.55 2.59 8.69
C LEU A 108 9.68 3.78 8.25
N LEU A 109 8.52 3.50 7.64
CA LEU A 109 7.58 4.56 7.22
C LEU A 109 7.04 5.36 8.41
N LYS A 110 6.70 4.69 9.53
CA LYS A 110 6.25 5.37 10.76
C LYS A 110 7.32 6.25 11.39
N ASP A 111 8.56 5.77 11.42
CA ASP A 111 9.67 6.44 12.09
C ASP A 111 10.11 7.67 11.29
N VAL A 112 10.16 7.57 9.96
CA VAL A 112 10.52 8.70 9.08
C VAL A 112 9.36 9.70 8.92
N PHE A 113 8.12 9.20 8.86
CA PHE A 113 6.91 10.00 8.65
C PHE A 113 5.91 9.89 9.81
N THR A 114 6.34 10.33 11.00
CA THR A 114 5.59 10.20 12.27
C THR A 114 4.18 10.79 12.29
N THR A 115 3.89 11.80 11.46
CA THR A 115 2.61 12.51 11.45
C THR A 115 1.86 12.44 10.12
N VAL A 116 2.44 11.79 9.10
CA VAL A 116 1.83 11.72 7.76
C VAL A 116 1.04 10.42 7.66
N PRO A 117 -0.24 10.46 7.25
CA PRO A 117 -1.01 9.23 7.05
C PRO A 117 -0.46 8.42 5.86
N VAL A 118 -0.39 7.10 6.03
CA VAL A 118 0.04 6.17 4.98
C VAL A 118 -1.14 5.29 4.58
N TYR A 119 -1.55 5.34 3.33
CA TYR A 119 -2.59 4.48 2.78
C TYR A 119 -1.94 3.28 2.11
N ALA A 120 -1.77 2.22 2.90
CA ALA A 120 -1.12 0.99 2.48
C ALA A 120 -2.10 0.02 1.79
N THR A 121 -1.64 -0.71 0.79
CA THR A 121 -2.28 -1.93 0.26
C THR A 121 -1.26 -3.06 0.24
N PHE A 122 -1.74 -4.31 0.17
CA PHE A 122 -0.87 -5.47 0.02
C PHE A 122 -0.52 -5.70 -1.44
N GLY A 123 0.70 -6.16 -1.70
CA GLY A 123 1.09 -6.78 -2.95
C GLY A 123 1.11 -8.30 -2.87
N ASN A 124 1.30 -8.97 -4.00
CA ASN A 124 1.18 -10.43 -4.09
C ASN A 124 2.29 -11.17 -3.33
N HIS A 125 3.45 -10.56 -3.10
CA HIS A 125 4.54 -11.10 -2.26
C HIS A 125 4.36 -10.84 -0.75
N ASP A 126 3.35 -10.07 -0.34
CA ASP A 126 3.12 -9.77 1.09
C ASP A 126 2.40 -10.90 1.86
N TYR A 127 1.95 -11.95 1.17
CA TYR A 127 1.33 -13.13 1.79
C TYR A 127 2.23 -14.35 1.69
N PHE A 128 2.06 -15.30 2.61
CA PHE A 128 2.73 -16.60 2.57
C PHE A 128 1.71 -17.74 2.54
N PRO A 129 1.82 -18.69 1.59
CA PRO A 129 2.72 -18.68 0.42
C PRO A 129 2.41 -17.51 -0.53
N HIS A 130 3.40 -17.04 -1.30
CA HIS A 130 3.21 -15.88 -2.17
C HIS A 130 2.07 -16.08 -3.18
N ASN A 131 1.41 -14.98 -3.54
CA ASN A 131 0.20 -14.91 -4.38
C ASN A 131 -1.08 -15.54 -3.76
N GLN A 132 -1.00 -16.34 -2.69
CA GLN A 132 -2.13 -17.14 -2.22
C GLN A 132 -3.03 -16.42 -1.21
N PHE A 133 -3.42 -15.17 -1.49
CA PHE A 133 -4.31 -14.39 -0.63
C PHE A 133 -5.71 -15.05 -0.52
N PRO A 134 -6.18 -15.40 0.68
CA PRO A 134 -7.51 -15.97 0.86
C PRO A 134 -8.60 -14.88 0.83
N GLU A 135 -9.81 -15.29 0.45
CA GLU A 135 -11.00 -14.43 0.45
C GLU A 135 -11.66 -14.27 1.84
N THR A 136 -11.07 -14.85 2.88
CA THR A 136 -11.52 -14.77 4.26
C THR A 136 -10.44 -14.19 5.16
N GLY A 137 -10.85 -13.79 6.37
CA GLY A 137 -9.93 -13.25 7.36
C GLY A 137 -8.81 -14.21 7.71
N ASN A 138 -7.60 -13.67 7.87
CA ASN A 138 -6.39 -14.44 8.12
C ASN A 138 -5.43 -13.70 9.06
N LEU A 139 -4.36 -14.37 9.46
CA LEU A 139 -3.41 -13.82 10.43
C LEU A 139 -2.67 -12.57 9.92
N LEU A 140 -2.35 -12.49 8.62
CA LEU A 140 -1.75 -11.29 8.04
C LEU A 140 -2.68 -10.07 8.19
N TYR A 141 -3.96 -10.21 7.84
CA TYR A 141 -4.92 -9.10 7.96
C TYR A 141 -5.07 -8.65 9.41
N ASN A 142 -5.11 -9.58 10.36
CA ASN A 142 -5.18 -9.23 11.79
C ASN A 142 -3.94 -8.47 12.25
N ARG A 143 -2.73 -9.02 12.02
CA ARG A 143 -1.47 -8.37 12.44
C ARG A 143 -1.23 -7.04 11.73
N SER A 144 -1.60 -6.95 10.45
CA SER A 144 -1.48 -5.71 9.67
C SER A 144 -2.47 -4.66 10.15
N TYR A 145 -3.70 -5.03 10.52
CA TYR A 145 -4.63 -4.08 11.12
C TYR A 145 -4.10 -3.53 12.44
N ASP A 146 -3.53 -4.38 13.31
CA ASP A 146 -2.93 -3.91 14.57
C ASP A 146 -1.81 -2.88 14.31
N ARG A 147 -1.02 -3.09 13.25
CA ARG A 147 0.03 -2.14 12.83
C ARG A 147 -0.55 -0.89 12.18
N TRP A 148 -1.59 -1.00 11.36
CA TRP A 148 -2.08 0.06 10.48
C TRP A 148 -3.39 0.70 10.97
N LYS A 149 -3.85 0.39 12.18
CA LYS A 149 -5.10 0.89 12.75
C LYS A 149 -5.23 2.41 12.67
N SER A 150 -4.16 3.13 12.97
CA SER A 150 -4.12 4.61 12.91
C SER A 150 -4.19 5.17 11.49
N TRP A 151 -3.90 4.35 10.49
CA TRP A 151 -3.91 4.73 9.08
C TRP A 151 -5.23 4.37 8.39
N ILE A 152 -5.78 3.20 8.68
CA ILE A 152 -7.01 2.65 8.05
C ILE A 152 -8.27 3.21 8.71
N GLY A 153 -8.20 3.50 10.01
CA GLY A 153 -9.35 3.93 10.81
C GLY A 153 -10.28 2.78 11.22
N GLU A 154 -11.03 2.99 12.30
CA GLU A 154 -11.87 1.96 12.91
C GLU A 154 -13.10 1.61 12.07
N GLU A 155 -13.60 2.54 11.24
CA GLU A 155 -14.78 2.31 10.38
C GLU A 155 -14.55 1.20 9.34
N SER A 156 -13.29 0.98 8.95
CA SER A 156 -12.89 0.01 7.93
C SER A 156 -12.44 -1.34 8.49
N ILE A 157 -12.50 -1.55 9.81
CA ILE A 157 -12.03 -2.80 10.44
C ILE A 157 -12.64 -4.06 9.82
N ASN A 158 -13.95 -4.04 9.57
CA ASN A 158 -14.67 -5.23 9.11
C ASN A 158 -14.27 -5.63 7.69
N THR A 159 -14.11 -4.67 6.78
CA THR A 159 -13.67 -4.96 5.40
C THR A 159 -12.20 -5.34 5.36
N PHE A 160 -11.38 -4.65 6.17
CA PHE A 160 -9.95 -4.92 6.22
C PHE A 160 -9.65 -6.31 6.79
N LEU A 161 -10.28 -6.69 7.91
CA LEU A 161 -10.12 -8.01 8.50
C LEU A 161 -10.77 -9.12 7.65
N ARG A 162 -11.75 -8.80 6.81
CA ARG A 162 -12.37 -9.77 5.90
C ARG A 162 -11.50 -10.07 4.67
N GLY A 163 -10.97 -9.04 4.02
CA GLY A 163 -10.35 -9.17 2.69
C GLY A 163 -9.19 -8.24 2.40
N GLY A 164 -8.67 -7.52 3.40
CA GLY A 164 -7.53 -6.61 3.23
C GLY A 164 -7.85 -5.32 2.47
N TYR A 165 -9.12 -4.99 2.27
CA TYR A 165 -9.58 -3.79 1.55
C TYR A 165 -10.34 -2.83 2.47
N TYR A 166 -10.31 -1.54 2.15
CA TYR A 166 -10.86 -0.49 3.02
C TYR A 166 -11.15 0.82 2.30
N THR A 167 -11.90 1.69 2.97
CA THR A 167 -12.09 3.07 2.55
C THR A 167 -12.13 4.04 3.73
N LEU A 168 -11.63 5.25 3.54
CA LEU A 168 -11.72 6.32 4.53
C LEU A 168 -11.76 7.68 3.83
N LYS A 169 -12.16 8.71 4.57
CA LYS A 169 -12.03 10.10 4.11
C LYS A 169 -10.77 10.72 4.67
N THR A 170 -10.00 11.36 3.79
CA THR A 170 -8.86 12.20 4.16
C THR A 170 -9.35 13.48 4.87
N ALA A 171 -8.44 14.20 5.52
CA ALA A 171 -8.75 15.48 6.16
C ALA A 171 -9.27 16.55 5.19
N THR A 172 -8.96 16.43 3.89
CA THR A 172 -9.41 17.34 2.83
C THR A 172 -10.76 16.94 2.21
N GLY A 173 -11.36 15.83 2.66
CA GLY A 173 -12.65 15.33 2.17
C GLY A 173 -12.56 14.42 0.95
N MET A 174 -11.37 14.17 0.39
CA MET A 174 -11.16 13.13 -0.63
C MET A 174 -11.31 11.74 0.00
N ARG A 175 -11.90 10.79 -0.73
CA ARG A 175 -12.02 9.39 -0.31
C ARG A 175 -10.87 8.55 -0.85
N ILE A 176 -10.23 7.79 0.03
CA ILE A 176 -9.30 6.73 -0.35
C ILE A 176 -10.05 5.42 -0.42
N VAL A 177 -9.76 4.62 -1.45
CA VAL A 177 -10.23 3.24 -1.59
C VAL A 177 -9.00 2.36 -1.82
N GLY A 178 -8.59 1.63 -0.79
CA GLY A 178 -7.52 0.64 -0.87
C GLY A 178 -8.11 -0.72 -1.22
N LEU A 179 -7.75 -1.25 -2.39
CA LEU A 179 -8.19 -2.56 -2.87
C LEU A 179 -7.15 -3.62 -2.59
N ASN A 180 -7.61 -4.85 -2.35
CA ASN A 180 -6.81 -6.05 -2.43
C ASN A 180 -7.01 -6.71 -3.81
N THR A 181 -6.26 -6.25 -4.81
CA THR A 181 -6.32 -6.83 -6.16
C THR A 181 -5.61 -8.17 -6.29
N ASN A 182 -4.86 -8.60 -5.27
CA ASN A 182 -4.25 -9.93 -5.20
C ASN A 182 -5.31 -11.05 -5.19
N LEU A 183 -6.54 -10.75 -4.74
CA LEU A 183 -7.69 -11.66 -4.84
C LEU A 183 -8.09 -11.96 -6.29
N TYR A 184 -7.72 -11.12 -7.25
CA TYR A 184 -8.01 -11.29 -8.67
C TYR A 184 -6.77 -11.70 -9.48
N TYR A 185 -5.63 -11.90 -8.82
CA TYR A 185 -4.40 -12.24 -9.49
C TYR A 185 -4.46 -13.65 -10.08
N THR A 186 -4.02 -13.82 -11.33
CA THR A 186 -4.13 -15.10 -12.05
C THR A 186 -3.37 -16.24 -11.38
N SER A 187 -2.34 -15.92 -10.61
CA SER A 187 -1.54 -16.88 -9.85
C SER A 187 -2.12 -17.21 -8.46
N ASN A 188 -3.22 -16.56 -8.07
CA ASN A 188 -3.92 -16.84 -6.82
C ASN A 188 -4.87 -18.03 -6.99
N LYS A 189 -4.49 -19.18 -6.43
CA LYS A 189 -5.29 -20.41 -6.51
C LYS A 189 -6.40 -20.46 -5.46
N GLN A 190 -6.37 -19.59 -4.44
CA GLN A 190 -7.39 -19.55 -3.39
C GLN A 190 -8.72 -18.98 -3.89
N THR A 191 -8.68 -18.07 -4.86
CA THR A 191 -9.85 -17.32 -5.34
C THR A 191 -10.19 -17.59 -6.80
N GLY A 192 -9.43 -18.47 -7.48
CA GLY A 192 -9.39 -18.56 -8.95
C GLY A 192 -10.71 -18.85 -9.68
N THR A 193 -11.75 -19.34 -9.00
CA THR A 193 -13.09 -19.51 -9.60
C THR A 193 -14.17 -18.65 -8.94
N THR A 194 -13.82 -17.85 -7.94
CA THR A 194 -14.76 -16.99 -7.24
C THR A 194 -15.01 -15.73 -8.06
N GLU A 195 -16.26 -15.44 -8.37
CA GLU A 195 -16.65 -14.27 -9.19
C GLU A 195 -16.36 -12.94 -8.48
N ASP A 196 -16.65 -12.86 -7.17
CA ASP A 196 -16.38 -11.69 -6.33
C ASP A 196 -15.75 -12.11 -4.98
N PRO A 197 -14.47 -12.50 -4.95
CA PRO A 197 -13.77 -12.90 -3.73
C PRO A 197 -13.86 -11.81 -2.66
N ALA A 198 -14.22 -12.24 -1.45
CA ALA A 198 -14.47 -11.39 -0.30
C ALA A 198 -15.57 -10.31 -0.49
N GLY A 199 -16.36 -10.38 -1.57
CA GLY A 199 -17.43 -9.40 -1.89
C GLY A 199 -16.91 -8.00 -2.23
N GLN A 200 -15.66 -7.89 -2.67
CA GLN A 200 -14.97 -6.62 -2.85
C GLN A 200 -15.54 -5.79 -4.02
N PHE A 201 -16.00 -6.39 -5.12
CA PHE A 201 -16.61 -5.64 -6.22
C PHE A 201 -17.99 -5.10 -5.84
N VAL A 202 -18.83 -5.90 -5.19
CA VAL A 202 -20.12 -5.41 -4.67
C VAL A 202 -19.89 -4.27 -3.68
N TRP A 203 -18.94 -4.42 -2.76
CA TRP A 203 -18.56 -3.37 -1.82
C TRP A 203 -18.04 -2.11 -2.53
N LEU A 204 -17.15 -2.25 -3.52
CA LEU A 204 -16.60 -1.14 -4.27
C LEU A 204 -17.70 -0.34 -4.98
N GLY A 205 -18.66 -1.03 -5.61
CA GLY A 205 -19.82 -0.38 -6.24
C GLY A 205 -20.63 0.46 -5.24
N GLN A 206 -20.86 -0.05 -4.03
CA GLN A 206 -21.56 0.69 -2.97
C GLN A 206 -20.77 1.92 -2.50
N VAL A 207 -19.45 1.80 -2.33
CA VAL A 207 -18.57 2.91 -1.94
C VAL A 207 -18.57 4.01 -2.99
N LEU A 208 -18.44 3.66 -4.27
CA LEU A 208 -18.41 4.62 -5.37
C LEU A 208 -19.76 5.32 -5.57
N GLU A 209 -20.88 4.61 -5.43
CA GLU A 209 -22.21 5.23 -5.50
C GLU A 209 -22.44 6.19 -4.32
N ALA A 210 -22.04 5.80 -3.11
CA ALA A 210 -22.12 6.69 -1.95
C ALA A 210 -21.24 7.94 -2.12
N ALA A 211 -20.01 7.78 -2.63
CA ALA A 211 -19.10 8.89 -2.92
C ALA A 211 -19.69 9.85 -3.97
N LYS A 212 -20.32 9.30 -5.02
CA LYS A 212 -21.01 10.08 -6.04
C LYS A 212 -22.18 10.89 -5.47
N ILE A 213 -23.02 10.28 -4.64
CA ILE A 213 -24.13 10.97 -3.95
C ILE A 213 -23.60 12.10 -3.04
N ALA A 214 -22.47 11.86 -2.37
CA ALA A 214 -21.82 12.82 -1.49
C ALA A 214 -20.94 13.85 -2.22
N ASN A 215 -20.85 13.79 -3.55
CA ASN A 215 -19.98 14.65 -4.38
C ASN A 215 -18.51 14.61 -3.94
N GLU A 216 -18.01 13.41 -3.61
CA GLU A 216 -16.63 13.15 -3.19
C GLU A 216 -15.74 12.82 -4.39
N THR A 217 -14.48 13.27 -4.35
CA THR A 217 -13.43 12.73 -5.23
C THR A 217 -12.88 11.46 -4.62
N VAL A 218 -12.67 10.42 -5.45
CA VAL A 218 -12.16 9.12 -5.01
C VAL A 218 -10.79 8.85 -5.62
N LEU A 219 -9.83 8.49 -4.79
CA LEU A 219 -8.53 7.95 -5.19
C LEU A 219 -8.52 6.45 -4.89
N VAL A 220 -8.46 5.64 -5.94
CA VAL A 220 -8.36 4.17 -5.84
C VAL A 220 -6.90 3.78 -5.88
N THR A 221 -6.46 2.97 -4.93
CA THR A 221 -5.10 2.45 -4.83
C THR A 221 -5.13 0.93 -4.69
N ALA A 222 -4.20 0.26 -5.35
CA ALA A 222 -4.12 -1.20 -5.44
C ALA A 222 -2.71 -1.61 -5.87
N HIS A 223 -2.38 -2.90 -5.75
CA HIS A 223 -1.09 -3.43 -6.20
C HIS A 223 -1.15 -3.94 -7.65
N VAL A 224 -1.69 -5.15 -7.87
CA VAL A 224 -1.81 -5.73 -9.22
C VAL A 224 -2.76 -4.87 -10.07
N PRO A 225 -2.30 -4.28 -11.19
CA PRO A 225 -3.13 -3.44 -12.04
C PRO A 225 -4.06 -4.28 -12.92
N PRO A 226 -5.25 -3.76 -13.30
CA PRO A 226 -6.08 -4.42 -14.30
C PRO A 226 -5.45 -4.33 -15.69
N GLY A 227 -5.82 -5.26 -16.59
CA GLY A 227 -5.46 -5.20 -18.01
C GLY A 227 -4.03 -5.60 -18.36
N VAL A 228 -3.23 -6.03 -17.38
CA VAL A 228 -1.91 -6.63 -17.61
C VAL A 228 -2.06 -8.15 -17.50
N ASN A 229 -1.62 -8.88 -18.54
CA ASN A 229 -1.29 -10.29 -18.39
C ASN A 229 0.13 -10.33 -17.80
N PRO A 230 0.32 -10.76 -16.55
CA PRO A 230 1.65 -11.05 -16.06
C PRO A 230 2.12 -12.23 -16.90
N THR A 231 3.09 -11.99 -17.78
CA THR A 231 3.71 -13.08 -18.54
C THR A 231 4.29 -14.09 -17.55
N PRO A 232 4.13 -15.40 -17.81
CA PRO A 232 4.59 -16.46 -16.91
C PRO A 232 6.10 -16.47 -16.73
#